data_AF-A0A628V7W4-F1
#
_entry.id   AF-A0A628V7W4-F1
#
_cell.length_a   1.000
_cell.length_b   1.000
_cell.length_c   1.000
_cell.angle_alpha   90.00
_cell.angle_beta   90.00
_cell.angle_gamma   90.00
#
_symmetry.space_group_name_H-M   'P 1'
#
loop_
_entity.id
_entity.type
_entity.pdbx_description
1 polymer ?
#
loop_
_entity_poly.entity_id
_entity_poly.type
_entity_poly.pdbx_seq_one_letter_code
_entity_poly.pdbx_strand_id
1 'polypeptide(L)'
;MNGRTPTKKERLYIQAVLTHVGCIACVIDGREIENPELWTELHHDPDYGSTDENCHFHSFGLCVPHHRGVAPGGVRVPSDIAVRHPPLSNCARFVERYGTDELLCAQTWELLPQSVKDEIGFDLSLGEVPGGAK
;
A
#
# COMPACT_ATOMS: atom_id res chain seq x y z
N MET A 1 -10.13 -14.29 3.25
CA MET A 1 -9.36 -14.29 4.51
C MET A 1 -8.70 -15.65 4.65
N ASN A 2 -7.56 -15.85 3.98
CA ASN A 2 -6.73 -17.05 4.09
C ASN A 2 -5.30 -16.62 4.48
N GLY A 3 -5.18 -15.85 5.56
CA GLY A 3 -3.91 -15.32 6.03
C GLY A 3 -3.69 -15.67 7.49
N ARG A 4 -2.42 -15.64 7.92
CA ARG A 4 -2.06 -15.77 9.33
C ARG A 4 -2.64 -14.59 10.11
N THR A 5 -2.96 -14.81 11.38
CA THR A 5 -3.30 -13.73 12.29
C THR A 5 -2.08 -12.82 12.51
N PRO A 6 -2.20 -11.50 12.30
CA PRO A 6 -1.08 -10.58 12.53
C PRO A 6 -0.66 -10.55 14.01
N THR A 7 0.65 -10.51 14.26
CA THR A 7 1.25 -10.24 15.57
C THR A 7 0.93 -8.82 16.05
N LYS A 8 1.26 -8.49 17.31
CA LYS A 8 1.03 -7.13 17.85
C LYS A 8 1.71 -6.05 16.98
N LYS A 9 2.96 -6.27 16.59
CA LYS A 9 3.74 -5.30 15.77
C LYS A 9 3.19 -5.20 14.35
N GLU A 10 2.77 -6.31 13.76
CA GLU A 10 2.13 -6.29 12.43
C GLU A 10 0.79 -5.57 12.47
N ARG A 11 -0.02 -5.74 13.52
CA ARG A 11 -1.27 -4.97 13.68
C ARG A 11 -0.99 -3.47 13.80
N LEU A 12 0.05 -3.10 14.55
CA LEU A 12 0.47 -1.71 14.67
C LEU A 12 0.87 -1.13 13.31
N TYR A 13 1.66 -1.87 12.52
CA TYR A 13 2.02 -1.50 11.15
C TYR A 13 0.78 -1.32 10.27
N ILE A 14 -0.10 -2.33 10.21
CA ILE A 14 -1.32 -2.30 9.39
C ILE A 14 -2.18 -1.08 9.76
N GLN A 15 -2.42 -0.86 11.06
CA GLN A 15 -3.20 0.28 11.51
C GLN A 15 -2.58 1.59 11.07
N ALA A 16 -1.25 1.73 11.23
CA ALA A 16 -0.54 2.94 10.86
C ALA A 16 -0.57 3.21 9.35
N VAL A 17 -0.45 2.16 8.51
CA VAL A 17 -0.64 2.27 7.05
C VAL A 17 -2.04 2.82 6.75
N LEU A 18 -3.08 2.26 7.37
CA LEU A 18 -4.46 2.65 7.09
C LEU A 18 -4.80 4.06 7.59
N THR A 19 -4.25 4.51 8.72
CA THR A 19 -4.61 5.81 9.32
C THR A 19 -3.69 6.97 8.96
N HIS A 20 -2.43 6.70 8.60
CA HIS A 20 -1.45 7.76 8.33
C HIS A 20 -1.03 7.85 6.87
N VAL A 21 -1.01 6.73 6.15
CA VAL A 21 -0.55 6.71 4.75
C VAL A 21 -1.72 6.65 3.78
N GLY A 22 -2.66 5.73 4.01
CA GLY A 22 -3.76 5.48 3.10
C GLY A 22 -3.30 4.88 1.78
N CYS A 23 -3.90 5.32 0.68
CA CYS A 23 -3.57 4.82 -0.65
C CYS A 23 -2.25 5.41 -1.17
N ILE A 24 -1.18 4.61 -1.19
CA ILE A 24 0.15 5.07 -1.63
C ILE A 24 0.16 5.58 -3.08
N ALA A 25 -0.63 4.98 -3.97
CA ALA A 25 -0.79 5.45 -5.35
C ALA A 25 -1.43 6.85 -5.42
N CYS A 26 -2.42 7.14 -4.58
CA CYS A 26 -3.00 8.49 -4.47
C CYS A 26 -1.98 9.49 -3.93
N VAL A 27 -1.16 9.09 -2.95
CA VAL A 27 -0.09 9.94 -2.41
C VAL A 27 0.94 10.29 -3.49
N ILE A 28 1.39 9.31 -4.28
CA ILE A 28 2.31 9.53 -5.41
C ILE A 28 1.69 10.45 -6.47
N ASP A 29 0.39 10.33 -6.72
CA ASP A 29 -0.38 11.25 -7.57
C ASP A 29 -0.56 12.67 -6.97
N GLY A 30 -0.03 12.94 -5.77
CA GLY A 30 -0.13 14.23 -5.09
C GLY A 30 -1.51 14.53 -4.50
N ARG A 31 -2.32 13.49 -4.22
CA ARG A 31 -3.66 13.63 -3.66
C ARG A 31 -3.62 13.59 -2.14
N GLU A 32 -4.30 14.54 -1.52
CA GLU A 32 -4.65 14.45 -0.09
C GLU A 32 -5.79 13.44 0.10
N ILE A 33 -5.69 12.62 1.14
CA ILE A 33 -6.68 11.58 1.46
C ILE A 33 -7.28 11.92 2.82
N GLU A 34 -8.52 12.40 2.82
CA GLU A 34 -9.26 12.60 4.05
C GLU A 34 -9.79 11.26 4.58
N ASN A 35 -9.58 10.99 5.87
CA ASN A 35 -9.99 9.74 6.55
C ASN A 35 -9.53 8.47 5.81
N PRO A 36 -8.20 8.29 5.61
CA PRO A 36 -7.65 7.23 4.78
C PRO A 36 -8.13 5.83 5.19
N GLU A 37 -8.43 5.60 6.47
CA GLU A 37 -8.88 4.32 7.01
C GLU A 37 -10.26 3.88 6.48
N LEU A 38 -11.10 4.81 6.02
CA LEU A 38 -12.41 4.48 5.45
C LEU A 38 -12.32 4.02 3.99
N TRP A 39 -11.26 4.41 3.30
CA TRP A 39 -11.14 4.25 1.85
C TRP A 39 -10.03 3.30 1.42
N THR A 40 -9.17 2.90 2.35
CA THR A 40 -7.95 2.13 2.08
C THR A 40 -8.15 0.68 2.48
N GLU A 41 -7.81 -0.21 1.54
CA GLU A 41 -7.63 -1.63 1.79
C GLU A 41 -6.13 -1.93 1.84
N LEU A 42 -5.74 -2.90 2.66
CA LEU A 42 -4.38 -3.36 2.70
C LEU A 42 -4.12 -4.33 1.53
N HIS A 43 -3.04 -4.09 0.81
CA HIS A 43 -2.52 -4.92 -0.27
C HIS A 43 -1.23 -5.61 0.21
N HIS A 44 -1.17 -6.94 0.18
CA HIS A 44 0.05 -7.71 0.48
C HIS A 44 0.91 -7.87 -0.76
N ASP A 45 2.23 -7.71 -0.61
CA ASP A 45 3.18 -8.11 -1.64
C ASP A 45 3.03 -9.63 -1.90
N PRO A 46 2.67 -10.04 -3.13
CA PRO A 46 2.47 -11.44 -3.45
C PRO A 46 3.71 -12.31 -3.25
N ASP A 47 4.92 -11.76 -3.29
CA ASP A 47 6.16 -12.50 -3.11
C ASP A 47 6.38 -12.95 -1.65
N TYR A 48 5.75 -12.25 -0.69
CA TYR A 48 5.77 -12.60 0.74
C TYR A 48 4.47 -13.27 1.21
N GLY A 49 3.44 -13.26 0.36
CA GLY A 49 2.15 -13.87 0.63
C GLY A 49 1.43 -13.28 1.85
N SER A 50 0.60 -14.10 2.50
CA SER A 50 -0.23 -13.66 3.64
C SER A 50 -0.17 -14.60 4.84
N THR A 51 0.70 -15.61 4.81
CA THR A 51 0.81 -16.64 5.85
C THR A 51 2.17 -16.66 6.54
N ASP A 52 3.21 -16.23 5.84
CA ASP A 52 4.58 -16.34 6.30
C ASP A 52 4.83 -15.40 7.49
N GLU A 53 5.93 -15.65 8.19
CA GLU A 53 6.37 -14.75 9.26
C GLU A 53 6.68 -13.37 8.66
N ASN A 54 6.28 -12.30 9.35
CA ASN A 54 6.52 -10.92 8.96
C ASN A 54 5.89 -10.46 7.62
N CYS A 55 5.11 -11.30 6.92
CA CYS A 55 4.51 -10.96 5.62
C CYS A 55 3.66 -9.67 5.65
N HIS A 56 3.06 -9.33 6.79
CA HIS A 56 2.24 -8.12 6.89
C HIS A 56 3.04 -6.83 6.88
N PHE A 57 4.35 -6.87 7.18
CA PHE A 57 5.24 -5.71 7.00
C PHE A 57 5.56 -5.44 5.53
N HIS A 58 5.34 -6.42 4.66
CA HIS A 58 5.44 -6.33 3.20
C HIS A 58 4.05 -6.09 2.61
N SER A 59 3.42 -5.01 3.04
CA SER A 59 2.10 -4.61 2.57
C SER A 59 1.97 -3.10 2.53
N PHE A 60 1.05 -2.58 1.71
CA PHE A 60 0.80 -1.15 1.59
C PHE A 60 -0.69 -0.88 1.37
N GLY A 61 -1.10 0.37 1.59
CA GLY A 61 -2.50 0.76 1.43
C GLY A 61 -2.84 1.10 -0.01
N LEU A 62 -4.00 0.63 -0.50
CA LEU A 62 -4.59 1.03 -1.77
C LEU A 62 -6.09 1.31 -1.60
N CYS A 63 -6.59 2.36 -2.26
CA CYS A 63 -8.02 2.59 -2.34
C CYS A 63 -8.67 1.60 -3.30
N VAL A 64 -9.98 1.32 -3.15
CA VAL A 64 -10.71 0.37 -4.02
C VAL A 64 -10.50 0.64 -5.53
N PRO A 65 -10.45 1.90 -6.02
CA PRO A 65 -10.06 2.22 -7.40
C PRO A 65 -8.69 1.67 -7.81
N HIS A 66 -7.62 1.99 -7.07
CA HIS A 66 -6.26 1.52 -7.40
C HIS A 66 -6.06 0.04 -7.08
N HIS A 67 -6.76 -0.48 -6.07
CA HIS A 67 -6.68 -1.87 -5.65
C HIS A 67 -7.41 -2.77 -6.66
N ARG A 68 -8.70 -2.56 -6.88
CA ARG A 68 -9.60 -3.47 -7.61
C ARG A 68 -10.19 -2.91 -8.89
N GLY A 69 -10.00 -1.62 -9.19
CA GLY A 69 -10.53 -0.98 -10.39
C GLY A 69 -12.01 -0.62 -10.32
N VAL A 70 -12.54 -0.45 -9.10
CA VAL A 70 -13.96 -0.20 -8.87
C VAL A 70 -14.15 1.11 -8.09
N ALA A 71 -15.09 1.93 -8.55
CA ALA A 71 -15.55 3.13 -7.86
C ALA A 71 -16.73 2.81 -6.90
N PRO A 72 -17.04 3.69 -5.94
CA PRO A 72 -18.24 3.56 -5.12
C PRO A 72 -19.48 3.28 -5.99
N GLY A 73 -20.29 2.28 -5.60
CA GLY A 73 -21.43 1.83 -6.40
C GLY A 73 -21.13 0.72 -7.41
N GLY A 74 -19.90 0.19 -7.46
CA GLY A 74 -19.58 -0.99 -8.27
C GLY A 74 -19.23 -0.69 -9.73
N VAL A 75 -19.11 0.60 -10.09
CA VAL A 75 -18.81 1.03 -11.45
C VAL A 75 -17.32 0.88 -11.73
N ARG A 76 -16.96 0.39 -12.92
CA ARG A 76 -15.56 0.31 -13.36
C ARG A 76 -14.95 1.71 -13.42
N VAL A 77 -13.74 1.86 -12.90
CA VAL A 77 -13.00 3.13 -12.98
C VAL A 77 -12.64 3.48 -14.43
N PRO A 78 -12.45 4.77 -14.75
CA PRO A 78 -11.90 5.21 -16.02
C PRO A 78 -10.65 4.44 -16.42
N SER A 79 -10.48 4.22 -17.74
CA SER A 79 -9.43 3.33 -18.25
C SER A 79 -8.03 3.86 -18.01
N ASP A 80 -7.84 5.13 -17.64
CA ASP A 80 -6.57 5.78 -17.30
C ASP A 80 -6.09 5.50 -15.86
N ILE A 81 -6.98 5.06 -14.96
CA ILE A 81 -6.61 4.70 -13.58
C ILE A 81 -5.82 3.38 -13.59
N ALA A 82 -4.57 3.40 -13.12
CA ALA A 82 -3.78 2.19 -13.03
C ALA A 82 -4.29 1.28 -11.89
N VAL A 83 -4.53 0.00 -12.16
CA VAL A 83 -5.21 -0.93 -11.24
C VAL A 83 -4.31 -2.10 -10.95
N ARG A 84 -4.20 -2.46 -9.68
CA ARG A 84 -3.29 -3.49 -9.23
C ARG A 84 -3.85 -4.91 -9.37
N HIS A 85 -4.98 -5.21 -8.74
CA HIS A 85 -5.50 -6.58 -8.63
C HIS A 85 -6.40 -7.00 -9.81
N PRO A 86 -6.36 -8.29 -10.22
CA PRO A 86 -7.32 -8.85 -11.16
C PRO A 86 -8.76 -8.76 -10.63
N PRO A 87 -9.79 -8.80 -11.51
CA PRO A 87 -9.71 -9.01 -12.96
C PRO A 87 -9.46 -7.74 -13.77
N LEU A 88 -9.54 -6.56 -13.15
CA LEU A 88 -9.38 -5.27 -13.83
C LEU A 88 -7.92 -4.77 -13.85
N SER A 89 -7.01 -5.58 -13.32
CA SER A 89 -5.58 -5.31 -13.28
C SER A 89 -5.04 -4.88 -14.63
N ASN A 90 -4.14 -3.90 -14.57
CA ASN A 90 -3.25 -3.54 -15.66
C ASN A 90 -1.82 -3.47 -15.10
N CYS A 91 -1.38 -4.52 -14.41
CA CYS A 91 -0.10 -4.62 -13.70
C CYS A 91 1.07 -3.88 -14.37
N ALA A 92 1.29 -4.04 -15.69
CA ALA A 92 2.37 -3.36 -16.40
C ALA A 92 2.30 -1.83 -16.25
N ARG A 93 1.12 -1.23 -16.42
CA ARG A 93 0.90 0.20 -16.23
C ARG A 93 0.98 0.61 -14.78
N PHE A 94 0.44 -0.20 -13.87
CA PHE A 94 0.53 0.07 -12.44
C PHE A 94 2.00 0.16 -12.00
N VAL A 95 2.82 -0.81 -12.43
CA VAL A 95 4.26 -0.83 -12.16
C VAL A 95 4.99 0.30 -12.85
N GLU A 96 4.66 0.61 -14.11
CA GLU A 96 5.26 1.75 -14.83
C GLU A 96 4.99 3.08 -14.12
N ARG A 97 3.79 3.27 -13.57
CA ARG A 97 3.37 4.53 -12.96
C ARG A 97 3.81 4.68 -11.50
N TYR A 98 3.72 3.61 -10.72
CA TYR A 98 3.90 3.68 -9.26
C TYR A 98 5.09 2.85 -8.74
N GLY A 99 5.61 1.92 -9.55
CA GLY A 99 6.68 1.02 -9.18
C GLY A 99 6.22 -0.38 -8.77
N THR A 100 7.20 -1.20 -8.40
CA THR A 100 6.98 -2.57 -7.92
C THR A 100 6.34 -2.58 -6.53
N ASP A 101 5.80 -3.73 -6.13
CA ASP A 101 5.34 -3.95 -4.75
C ASP A 101 6.39 -3.60 -3.71
N GLU A 102 7.61 -4.09 -3.90
CA GLU A 102 8.73 -3.87 -3.02
C GLU A 102 9.00 -2.38 -2.84
N LEU A 103 8.99 -1.61 -3.94
CA LEU A 103 9.18 -0.15 -3.88
C LEU A 103 8.03 0.53 -3.13
N LEU A 104 6.79 0.12 -3.39
CA LEU A 104 5.62 0.70 -2.73
C LEU A 104 5.57 0.35 -1.24
N CYS A 105 6.03 -0.84 -0.84
CA CYS A 105 6.23 -1.21 0.56
C CYS A 105 7.24 -0.25 1.20
N ALA A 106 8.42 -0.09 0.60
CA ALA A 106 9.44 0.80 1.13
C ALA A 106 8.97 2.25 1.25
N GLN A 107 8.31 2.79 0.22
CA GLN A 107 7.75 4.14 0.25
C GLN A 107 6.65 4.29 1.32
N THR A 108 5.85 3.25 1.53
CA THR A 108 4.87 3.23 2.63
C THR A 108 5.57 3.31 3.98
N TRP A 109 6.67 2.58 4.16
CA TRP A 109 7.51 2.67 5.36
C TRP A 109 8.07 4.07 5.58
N GLU A 110 8.52 4.78 4.54
CA GLU A 110 8.99 6.16 4.68
C GLU A 110 7.95 7.07 5.31
N LEU A 111 6.68 6.89 4.95
CA LEU A 111 5.56 7.75 5.37
C LEU A 111 4.98 7.39 6.75
N LEU A 112 5.43 6.30 7.37
CA LEU A 112 4.97 5.95 8.72
C LEU A 112 5.51 6.93 9.77
N PRO A 113 4.72 7.24 10.82
CA PRO A 113 5.22 8.03 11.94
C PRO A 113 6.45 7.39 12.58
N GLN A 114 7.48 8.19 12.91
CA GLN A 114 8.71 7.67 13.53
C GLN A 114 8.43 6.89 14.82
N SER A 115 7.48 7.35 15.64
CA SER A 115 7.08 6.65 16.86
C SER A 115 6.56 5.23 16.61
N VAL A 116 5.93 4.98 15.46
CA VAL A 116 5.48 3.64 15.08
C VAL A 116 6.68 2.77 14.70
N LYS A 117 7.62 3.31 13.92
CA LYS A 117 8.87 2.61 13.55
C LYS A 117 9.67 2.22 14.79
N ASP A 118 9.79 3.14 15.76
CA ASP A 118 10.49 2.91 17.02
C ASP A 118 9.84 1.78 17.86
N GLU A 119 8.51 1.71 17.93
CA GLU A 119 7.81 0.63 18.64
C GLU A 119 7.93 -0.73 17.92
N ILE A 120 7.95 -0.73 16.59
CA ILE A 120 8.21 -1.94 15.81
C ILE A 120 9.68 -2.38 15.97
N GLY A 121 10.61 -1.43 16.07
CA GLY A 121 12.04 -1.66 16.30
C GLY A 121 12.84 -1.96 15.03
N PHE A 122 12.24 -1.78 13.85
CA PHE A 122 12.88 -1.77 12.54
C PHE A 122 11.95 -1.08 11.52
N ASP A 123 12.48 -0.79 10.33
CA ASP A 123 11.69 -0.43 9.16
C ASP A 123 12.27 -1.08 7.90
N LEU A 124 11.45 -1.16 6.84
CA LEU A 124 11.87 -1.62 5.50
C LEU A 124 12.03 -0.43 4.55
N SER A 125 12.31 0.74 5.11
CA SER A 125 12.49 1.97 4.36
C SER A 125 13.79 1.89 3.56
N LEU A 126 13.86 2.56 2.40
CA LEU A 126 15.10 2.60 1.63
C LEU A 126 16.00 3.76 2.09
N GLY A 127 15.52 4.63 2.99
CA GLY A 127 16.14 5.89 3.37
C GLY A 127 15.66 7.04 2.48
N GLU A 128 16.52 8.02 2.16
CA GLU A 128 16.15 9.06 1.18
C GLU A 128 15.77 8.41 -0.16
N VAL A 129 14.48 8.44 -0.51
CA VAL A 129 14.01 8.12 -1.87
C VAL A 129 14.60 9.16 -2.81
N PRO A 130 15.38 8.79 -3.85
CA PRO A 130 15.91 9.75 -4.78
C PRO A 130 14.77 10.53 -5.42
N GLY A 131 14.72 11.84 -5.13
CA GLY A 131 13.92 12.76 -5.92
C GLY A 131 14.34 12.67 -7.38
N GLY A 132 13.39 12.34 -8.25
CA GLY A 132 13.51 12.53 -9.69
C GLY A 132 14.35 11.49 -10.42
N ALA A 133 13.71 10.40 -10.84
CA ALA A 133 14.00 9.89 -12.18
C ALA A 133 13.52 10.95 -13.18
N LYS A 134 14.45 11.86 -13.53
CA LYS A 134 14.46 12.87 -14.61
C LYS A 134 13.14 13.30 -15.25
#